data_AF-A0A7S0IJG8-F1
#
_entry.id   AF-A0A7S0IJG8-F1
#
_cell.length_a   1.000
_cell.length_b   1.000
_cell.length_c   1.000
_cell.angle_alpha   90.00
_cell.angle_beta   90.00
_cell.angle_gamma   90.00
#
_symmetry.space_group_name_H-M   'P 1'
#
loop_
_entity.id
_entity.type
_entity.pdbx_description
1 polymer ?
#
loop_
_entity_poly.entity_id
_entity_poly.type
_entity_poly.pdbx_seq_one_letter_code
_entity_poly.pdbx_strand_id
1 'polypeptide(L)'
;HACFFLDGSKWFGTGARIIYRQYATLFFAVAVDSRESELGILDLIQVLVESLDQHFKSACELDLIFKTDQVHWLVDEIFVGGMVVETSMQHILDTVQDDSELTQQENDLATASLQAAVASIHSASRHSPTLEAVRTKMLSTLGFSP
;
A
#
# COMPACT_ATOMS: atom_id res chain seq x y z
N HIS A 1 -15.01 28.46 0.49
CA HIS A 1 -15.54 27.14 0.06
C HIS A 1 -16.04 27.27 -1.36
N ALA A 2 -15.15 27.07 -2.34
CA ALA A 2 -15.53 27.11 -3.75
C ALA A 2 -15.50 25.67 -4.27
N CYS A 3 -16.69 25.12 -4.54
CA CYS A 3 -16.82 23.93 -5.36
C CYS A 3 -16.76 24.39 -6.80
N PHE A 4 -15.96 23.73 -7.62
CA PHE A 4 -15.82 24.07 -9.02
C PHE A 4 -16.09 22.81 -9.83
N PHE A 5 -16.97 22.98 -10.81
CA PHE A 5 -17.35 21.94 -11.75
C PHE A 5 -16.55 22.16 -13.04
N LEU A 6 -15.96 21.10 -13.59
CA LEU A 6 -15.32 21.13 -14.91
C LEU A 6 -15.96 20.09 -15.82
N ASP A 7 -16.30 20.50 -17.04
CA ASP A 7 -16.72 19.58 -18.08
C ASP A 7 -15.57 18.61 -18.40
N GLY A 8 -15.79 17.32 -18.10
CA GLY A 8 -14.84 16.24 -18.30
C GLY A 8 -14.88 15.68 -19.72
N SER A 9 -15.79 16.18 -20.58
CA SER A 9 -16.07 15.64 -21.91
C SER A 9 -14.84 15.47 -22.81
N LYS A 10 -13.85 16.35 -22.62
CA LYS A 10 -12.58 16.32 -23.37
C LYS A 10 -11.70 15.11 -23.03
N TRP A 11 -11.72 14.62 -21.79
CA TRP A 11 -10.81 13.55 -21.32
C TRP A 11 -11.50 12.21 -21.13
N PHE A 12 -12.77 12.23 -20.73
CA PHE A 12 -13.50 11.04 -20.30
C PHE A 12 -14.68 10.68 -21.23
N GLY A 13 -14.85 11.42 -22.34
CA GLY A 13 -15.95 11.23 -23.28
C GLY A 13 -17.18 12.04 -22.91
N THR A 14 -18.09 12.19 -23.89
CA THR A 14 -19.30 13.03 -23.74
C THR A 14 -20.15 12.59 -22.55
N GLY A 15 -20.48 13.53 -21.67
CA GLY A 15 -21.32 13.27 -20.48
C GLY A 15 -20.54 13.11 -19.18
N ALA A 16 -19.21 13.08 -19.21
CA ALA A 16 -18.40 13.02 -17.99
C ALA A 16 -18.23 14.38 -17.31
N ARG A 17 -18.19 14.34 -15.98
CA ARG A 17 -18.21 15.48 -15.07
C ARG A 17 -17.09 15.37 -14.05
N ILE A 18 -16.31 16.42 -13.81
CA ILE A 18 -15.34 16.43 -12.71
C ILE A 18 -15.88 17.27 -11.57
N ILE A 19 -16.01 16.65 -10.41
CA ILE A 19 -16.39 17.30 -9.15
C ILE A 19 -15.16 17.28 -8.24
N TYR A 20 -14.78 18.43 -7.70
CA TYR A 20 -13.62 18.51 -6.83
C TYR A 20 -13.81 19.48 -5.67
N ARG A 21 -13.03 19.25 -4.62
CA ARG A 21 -12.98 20.09 -3.42
C ARG A 21 -11.56 20.23 -2.91
N GLN A 22 -11.23 21.44 -2.48
CA GLN A 22 -9.95 21.76 -1.87
C GLN A 22 -9.99 21.56 -0.35
N TYR A 23 -9.01 20.84 0.18
CA TYR A 23 -8.75 20.69 1.62
C TYR A 23 -7.31 21.11 1.89
N ALA A 24 -7.15 22.26 2.57
CA ALA A 24 -5.86 22.94 2.75
C ALA A 24 -5.11 23.16 1.40
N THR A 25 -4.00 22.47 1.18
CA THR A 25 -3.16 22.54 -0.02
C THR A 25 -3.50 21.48 -1.08
N LEU A 26 -4.39 20.54 -0.77
CA LEU A 26 -4.74 19.41 -1.63
C LEU A 26 -6.08 19.61 -2.34
N PHE A 27 -6.15 19.12 -3.58
CA PHE A 27 -7.40 19.02 -4.35
C PHE A 27 -7.80 17.55 -4.49
N PHE A 28 -9.00 17.23 -4.06
CA PHE A 28 -9.62 15.92 -4.24
C PHE A 28 -10.66 16.03 -5.35
N ALA A 29 -10.51 15.23 -6.40
CA ALA A 29 -11.34 15.29 -7.59
C ALA A 29 -11.83 13.90 -8.00
N VAL A 30 -13.11 13.81 -8.34
CA VAL A 30 -13.77 12.59 -8.81
C VAL A 30 -14.43 12.87 -10.16
N ALA A 31 -14.16 12.01 -11.14
CA ALA A 31 -14.82 12.04 -12.44
C ALA A 31 -16.04 11.10 -12.40
N VAL A 32 -17.21 11.62 -12.74
CA VAL A 32 -18.51 10.93 -12.67
C VAL A 32 -19.33 11.17 -13.94
N ASP A 33 -20.38 10.38 -14.16
CA ASP A 33 -21.36 10.70 -15.20
C ASP A 33 -22.20 11.92 -14.78
N SER A 34 -22.66 12.69 -15.76
CA SER A 34 -23.63 13.78 -15.65
C SER A 34 -24.94 13.43 -14.93
N ARG A 35 -25.20 12.13 -14.73
CA ARG A 35 -26.37 11.60 -14.03
C ARG A 35 -26.20 11.54 -12.52
N GLU A 36 -24.96 11.60 -12.03
CA GLU A 36 -24.67 11.55 -10.60
C GLU A 36 -24.99 12.86 -9.89
N SER A 37 -25.40 12.75 -8.62
CA SER A 37 -25.71 13.91 -7.79
C SER A 37 -24.44 14.61 -7.33
N GLU A 38 -24.31 15.90 -7.63
CA GLU A 38 -23.14 16.69 -7.23
C GLU A 38 -22.94 16.71 -5.70
N LEU A 39 -24.02 16.83 -4.94
CA LEU A 39 -23.97 16.81 -3.48
C LEU A 39 -23.57 15.42 -2.95
N GLY A 40 -24.01 14.34 -3.61
CA GLY A 40 -23.62 12.98 -3.23
C GLY A 40 -22.14 12.73 -3.44
N ILE A 41 -21.57 13.22 -4.54
CA ILE A 41 -20.13 13.10 -4.80
C ILE A 41 -19.31 14.00 -3.86
N LEU A 42 -19.81 15.18 -3.49
CA LEU A 42 -19.14 16.03 -2.50
C LEU A 42 -19.14 15.39 -1.10
N ASP A 43 -20.20 14.69 -0.72
CA ASP A 43 -20.28 13.92 0.52
C ASP A 43 -19.34 12.70 0.48
N LEU A 44 -19.24 12.05 -0.67
CA LEU A 44 -18.28 10.96 -0.87
C LEU A 44 -16.82 11.44 -0.78
N ILE A 45 -16.50 12.60 -1.35
CA ILE A 45 -15.18 13.23 -1.19
C ILE A 45 -14.92 13.53 0.30
N GLN A 46 -15.94 13.94 1.06
CA GLN A 46 -15.82 14.17 2.50
C GLN A 46 -15.46 12.86 3.22
N VAL A 47 -16.20 11.76 2.96
CA VAL A 47 -15.90 10.44 3.54
C VAL A 47 -14.48 9.99 3.23
N LEU A 48 -14.02 10.14 1.97
CA LEU A 48 -12.65 9.80 1.58
C LEU A 48 -11.61 10.61 2.38
N VAL A 49 -11.78 11.93 2.47
CA VAL A 49 -10.82 12.80 3.16
C VAL A 49 -10.81 12.55 4.67
N GLU A 50 -11.97 12.35 5.28
CA GLU A 50 -12.07 12.05 6.71
C GLU A 50 -11.49 10.67 7.05
N SER A 51 -11.71 9.67 6.20
CA SER A 51 -11.13 8.34 6.36
C SER A 51 -9.60 8.39 6.26
N LEU A 52 -9.05 9.15 5.29
CA LEU A 52 -7.60 9.38 5.18
C LEU A 52 -7.04 10.11 6.41
N ASP A 53 -7.72 11.15 6.89
CA ASP A 53 -7.27 11.92 8.06
C ASP A 53 -7.23 11.07 9.34
N GLN A 54 -8.23 10.20 9.52
CA GLN A 54 -8.30 9.28 10.65
C GLN A 54 -7.26 8.16 10.55
N HIS A 55 -7.07 7.56 9.37
CA HIS A 55 -6.07 6.51 9.13
C HIS A 55 -4.65 6.99 9.45
N PHE A 56 -4.29 8.22 9.03
CA PHE A 56 -2.97 8.80 9.28
C PHE A 56 -2.85 9.59 10.59
N LYS A 57 -3.92 9.71 11.39
CA LYS A 57 -3.97 10.47 12.65
C LYS A 57 -3.56 11.94 12.48
N SER A 58 -4.33 12.68 11.67
CA SER A 58 -4.04 14.03 11.16
C SER A 58 -3.07 14.01 9.98
N ALA A 59 -3.61 13.67 8.81
CA ALA A 59 -2.84 13.52 7.59
C ALA A 59 -2.19 14.84 7.16
N CYS A 60 -0.92 14.77 6.76
CA CYS A 60 -0.30 15.84 5.98
C CYS A 60 -0.17 15.42 4.50
N GLU A 61 -0.06 16.39 3.60
CA GLU A 61 0.14 16.13 2.16
C GLU A 61 1.32 15.17 1.87
N LEU A 62 2.33 15.21 2.74
CA LEU A 62 3.52 14.41 2.63
C LEU A 62 3.28 12.94 2.97
N ASP A 63 2.32 12.64 3.87
CA ASP A 63 1.90 11.26 4.16
C ASP A 63 1.27 10.60 2.95
N LEU A 64 0.42 11.32 2.21
CA LEU A 64 -0.23 10.81 1.01
C LEU A 64 0.78 10.52 -0.12
N ILE A 65 1.90 11.27 -0.16
CA ILE A 65 2.97 11.08 -1.15
C ILE A 65 3.88 9.90 -0.77
N PHE A 66 4.21 9.74 0.51
CA PHE A 66 5.15 8.71 0.95
C PHE A 66 4.51 7.37 1.27
N LYS A 67 3.19 7.32 1.54
CA LYS A 67 2.45 6.11 1.91
C LYS A 67 1.34 5.81 0.90
N THR A 68 1.64 5.94 -0.39
CA THR A 68 0.66 5.77 -1.48
C THR A 68 -0.02 4.40 -1.46
N ASP A 69 0.67 3.34 -1.05
CA ASP A 69 0.08 1.99 -0.95
C ASP A 69 -1.09 1.96 0.04
N GLN A 70 -0.94 2.62 1.20
CA GLN A 70 -2.01 2.72 2.20
C GLN A 70 -3.17 3.58 1.72
N VAL A 71 -2.89 4.64 0.96
CA VAL A 71 -3.92 5.46 0.31
C VAL A 71 -4.70 4.62 -0.69
N HIS A 72 -4.02 3.77 -1.48
CA HIS A 72 -4.68 2.87 -2.43
C HIS A 72 -5.58 1.85 -1.72
N TRP A 73 -5.13 1.23 -0.63
CA TRP A 73 -5.97 0.29 0.14
C TRP A 73 -7.26 0.96 0.64
N LEU A 74 -7.14 2.17 1.17
CA LEU A 74 -8.30 2.92 1.64
C LEU A 74 -9.24 3.33 0.50
N VAL A 75 -8.69 3.72 -0.66
CA VAL A 75 -9.49 4.05 -1.84
C VAL A 75 -10.19 2.81 -2.40
N ASP A 76 -9.54 1.66 -2.41
CA ASP A 76 -10.10 0.40 -2.91
C ASP A 76 -11.26 -0.10 -2.03
N GLU A 77 -11.24 0.21 -0.73
CA GLU A 77 -12.37 -0.07 0.17
C GLU A 77 -13.57 0.84 -0.08
N ILE A 78 -13.38 2.04 -0.64
CA ILE A 78 -14.47 2.95 -0.98
C ILE A 78 -14.98 2.71 -2.41
N PHE A 79 -14.07 2.43 -3.35
CA PHE A 79 -14.34 2.36 -4.77
C PHE A 79 -13.87 1.04 -5.38
N VAL A 80 -14.78 0.31 -6.01
CA VAL A 80 -14.43 -0.90 -6.77
C VAL A 80 -15.07 -0.84 -8.15
N GLY A 81 -14.25 -0.94 -9.20
CA GLY A 81 -14.73 -0.93 -10.59
C GLY A 81 -15.49 0.34 -10.99
N GLY A 82 -15.21 1.47 -10.33
CA GLY A 82 -15.91 2.74 -10.55
C GLY A 82 -17.25 2.87 -9.81
N MET A 83 -17.60 1.88 -8.98
CA MET A 83 -18.77 1.93 -8.10
C MET A 83 -18.33 2.26 -6.67
N VAL A 84 -19.20 2.96 -5.93
CA VAL A 84 -19.04 3.16 -4.49
C VAL A 84 -19.52 1.90 -3.78
N VAL A 85 -18.65 1.28 -2.99
CA VAL A 85 -18.96 0.04 -2.27
C VAL A 85 -19.17 0.27 -0.77
N GLU A 86 -18.42 1.19 -0.16
CA GLU A 86 -18.53 1.50 1.26
C GLU A 86 -18.50 3.02 1.47
N THR A 87 -19.27 3.46 2.47
CA THR A 87 -19.40 4.87 2.87
C THR A 87 -19.28 5.06 4.39
N SER A 88 -19.36 3.97 5.17
CA SER A 88 -19.16 3.97 6.60
C SER A 88 -17.67 4.06 6.92
N MET A 89 -17.24 5.21 7.44
CA MET A 89 -15.84 5.41 7.87
C MET A 89 -15.36 4.33 8.85
N GLN A 90 -16.23 3.87 9.75
CA GLN A 90 -15.89 2.82 10.71
C GLN A 90 -15.53 1.52 9.99
N HIS A 91 -16.37 1.12 9.04
CA HIS A 91 -16.15 -0.11 8.28
C HIS A 91 -14.91 -0.02 7.37
N ILE A 92 -14.69 1.15 6.75
CA ILE A 92 -13.51 1.42 5.92
C ILE A 92 -12.23 1.24 6.74
N LEU A 93 -12.18 1.87 7.92
CA LEU A 93 -10.97 1.86 8.76
C LEU A 93 -10.70 0.49 9.39
N ASP A 94 -11.74 -0.20 9.84
CA ASP A 94 -11.61 -1.55 10.42
C ASP A 94 -11.08 -2.53 9.36
N THR A 95 -11.63 -2.51 8.14
CA THR A 95 -11.21 -3.41 7.05
C THR A 95 -9.77 -3.13 6.60
N VAL A 96 -9.41 -1.85 6.41
CA VAL A 96 -8.03 -1.48 6.02
C VAL A 96 -7.02 -1.86 7.11
N GLN A 97 -7.41 -1.78 8.39
CA GLN A 97 -6.56 -2.23 9.48
C GLN A 97 -6.38 -3.75 9.45
N ASP A 98 -7.45 -4.51 9.32
CA ASP A 98 -7.41 -5.98 9.26
C ASP A 98 -6.53 -6.46 8.08
N ASP A 99 -6.68 -5.86 6.91
CA ASP A 99 -5.88 -6.19 5.72
C ASP A 99 -4.39 -5.86 5.91
N SER A 100 -4.08 -4.77 6.61
CA SER A 100 -2.70 -4.42 6.94
C SER A 100 -2.05 -5.43 7.88
N GLU A 101 -2.81 -5.96 8.86
CA GLU A 101 -2.34 -6.96 9.81
C GLU A 101 -2.11 -8.31 9.12
N LEU A 102 -3.01 -8.72 8.24
CA LEU A 102 -2.88 -9.94 7.45
C LEU A 102 -1.67 -9.90 6.51
N THR A 103 -1.50 -8.78 5.78
CA THR A 103 -0.36 -8.59 4.88
C THR A 103 0.97 -8.63 5.64
N GLN A 104 1.02 -8.07 6.86
CA GLN A 104 2.20 -8.14 7.71
C GLN A 104 2.50 -9.58 8.14
N GLN A 105 1.48 -10.34 8.54
CA GLN A 105 1.64 -11.76 8.92
C GLN A 105 2.14 -12.62 7.76
N GLU A 106 1.63 -12.41 6.55
CA GLU A 106 2.10 -13.12 5.36
C GLU A 106 3.56 -12.80 5.05
N ASN A 107 3.96 -11.53 5.16
CA ASN A 107 5.34 -11.09 4.96
C ASN A 107 6.29 -11.69 6.01
N ASP A 108 5.88 -11.72 7.28
CA ASP A 108 6.67 -12.31 8.36
C ASP A 108 6.86 -13.82 8.15
N LEU A 109 5.82 -14.53 7.73
CA LEU A 109 5.87 -15.96 7.41
C LEU A 109 6.78 -16.25 6.19
N ALA A 110 6.68 -15.44 5.14
CA ALA A 110 7.54 -15.55 3.96
C ALA A 110 9.01 -15.33 4.33
N THR A 111 9.30 -14.34 5.17
CA THR A 111 10.65 -14.01 5.63
C THR A 111 11.23 -15.11 6.51
N ALA A 112 10.43 -15.66 7.44
CA ALA A 112 10.84 -16.79 8.28
C ALA A 112 11.19 -18.04 7.45
N SER A 113 10.39 -18.33 6.42
CA SER A 113 10.62 -19.45 5.50
C SER A 113 11.93 -19.30 4.72
N LEU A 114 12.21 -18.09 4.21
CA LEU A 114 13.47 -17.77 3.54
C LEU A 114 14.66 -17.88 4.49
N GLN A 115 14.55 -17.36 5.72
CA GLN A 115 15.60 -17.46 6.73
C GLN A 115 15.92 -18.92 7.09
N ALA A 116 14.91 -19.76 7.26
CA ALA A 116 15.08 -21.19 7.54
C ALA A 116 15.79 -21.92 6.38
N ALA A 117 15.45 -21.60 5.13
CA ALA A 117 16.13 -22.14 3.95
C ALA A 117 17.60 -21.70 3.88
N VAL A 118 17.90 -20.43 4.14
CA VAL A 118 19.27 -19.90 4.17
C VAL A 118 20.10 -20.53 5.30
N ALA A 119 19.52 -20.71 6.49
CA ALA A 119 20.18 -21.38 7.61
C ALA A 119 20.53 -22.84 7.26
N SER A 120 19.63 -23.54 6.55
CA SER A 120 19.85 -24.91 6.08
C SER A 120 21.00 -24.97 5.07
N ILE A 121 21.05 -24.06 4.09
CA ILE A 121 22.16 -23.94 3.13
C ILE A 121 23.49 -23.63 3.83
N HIS A 122 23.49 -22.70 4.79
CA HIS A 122 24.70 -22.36 5.55
C HIS A 122 25.18 -23.55 6.40
N SER A 123 24.28 -24.34 6.98
CA SER A 123 24.64 -25.55 7.73
C SER A 123 25.21 -26.64 6.81
N ALA A 124 24.64 -26.84 5.61
CA ALA A 124 25.14 -27.78 4.62
C ALA A 124 26.53 -27.39 4.07
N SER A 125 26.79 -26.09 3.88
CA SER A 125 28.11 -25.57 3.50
C SER A 125 29.18 -25.84 4.57
N ARG A 126 28.81 -25.80 5.86
CA ARG A 126 29.70 -26.15 7.00
C ARG A 126 30.01 -27.64 7.11
N HIS A 127 29.31 -28.50 6.39
CA HIS A 127 29.49 -29.96 6.45
C HIS A 127 29.91 -30.58 5.11
N SER A 128 30.36 -29.77 4.14
CA SER A 128 31.05 -30.35 2.98
C SER A 128 32.41 -30.90 3.43
N PRO A 129 32.59 -32.23 3.52
CA PRO A 129 33.83 -32.83 4.01
C PRO A 129 35.00 -32.57 3.04
N THR A 130 34.71 -32.07 1.84
CA THR A 130 35.72 -31.70 0.83
C THR A 130 36.36 -30.35 1.10
N LEU A 131 35.66 -29.36 1.66
CA LEU A 131 36.23 -28.03 1.92
C LEU A 131 37.07 -27.99 3.22
N GLU A 132 36.66 -28.71 4.26
CA GLU A 132 37.48 -28.95 5.45
C GLU A 132 38.76 -29.70 5.07
N ALA A 133 38.66 -30.81 4.32
CA ALA A 133 39.83 -31.56 3.86
C ALA A 133 40.76 -30.73 2.96
N VAL A 134 40.22 -29.85 2.09
CA VAL A 134 41.02 -28.92 1.28
C VAL A 134 41.73 -27.89 2.15
N ARG A 135 41.08 -27.36 3.19
CA ARG A 135 41.67 -26.40 4.14
C ARG A 135 42.77 -27.06 4.98
N THR A 136 42.54 -28.25 5.53
CA THR A 136 43.53 -29.00 6.32
C THR A 136 44.73 -29.39 5.46
N LYS A 137 44.49 -29.78 4.19
CA LYS A 137 45.57 -30.15 3.25
C LYS A 137 46.39 -28.94 2.81
N MET A 138 45.78 -27.77 2.59
CA MET A 138 46.51 -26.54 2.32
C MET A 138 47.33 -26.05 3.53
N LEU A 139 46.76 -26.08 4.74
CA LEU A 139 47.47 -25.68 5.96
C LEU A 139 48.68 -26.59 6.25
N SER A 140 48.55 -27.90 6.00
CA SER A 140 49.66 -28.86 6.13
C SER A 140 50.79 -28.63 5.10
N THR A 141 50.44 -28.13 3.90
CA THR A 141 51.41 -27.86 2.83
C THR A 141 52.18 -26.55 3.07
N LEU A 142 51.60 -25.62 3.85
CA LEU A 142 52.21 -24.34 4.22
C LEU A 142 53.04 -24.42 5.53
N GLY A 143 53.16 -25.59 6.15
CA GLY A 143 54.07 -25.82 7.27
C GLY A 143 53.64 -25.25 8.63
N PHE A 144 52.37 -24.87 8.79
CA PHE A 144 51.84 -24.47 10.09
C PHE A 144 51.39 -25.71 10.88
N SER A 145 52.15 -26.07 11.92
CA SER A 145 51.75 -27.03 12.96
C SER A 145 50.88 -26.29 14.01
N PRO A 146 49.89 -26.95 14.64
CA PRO A 146 48.97 -26.33 15.61
C PRO A 146 49.68 -25.67 16.80
#